data_AF-A0A7V4TVY2-F1
#
_entry.id   AF-A0A7V4TVY2-F1
#
_cell.length_a   1.000
_cell.length_b   1.000
_cell.length_c   1.000
_cell.angle_alpha   90.00
_cell.angle_beta   90.00
_cell.angle_gamma   90.00
#
_symmetry.space_group_name_H-M   'P 1'
#
loop_
_entity.id
_entity.type
_entity.pdbx_description
1 polymer ?
#
loop_
_entity_poly.entity_id
_entity_poly.type
_entity_poly.pdbx_seq_one_letter_code
_entity_poly.pdbx_strand_id
1 'polypeptide(L)'
;MCTSWEVREALRREGFPDAVLEETIALLSEKGYLDDQAYVSTYVEERRQRNPRGFFALRHELKERGIPSPLLAELRSVYPLEAEVEDVVRLLSFWQAREEDRERFWRRLRTRGFAEEAIEWGWSLFFGSHRP
;
A
#
# COMPACT_ATOMS: atom_id res chain seq x y z
N MET A 1 -4.08 15.05 7.77
CA MET A 1 -2.64 15.19 7.43
C MET A 1 -2.57 15.47 5.95
N CYS A 2 -1.89 16.54 5.54
CA CYS A 2 -1.81 17.01 4.15
C CYS A 2 -0.61 16.33 3.47
N THR A 3 -0.73 15.96 2.20
CA THR A 3 0.38 15.37 1.42
C THR A 3 1.18 16.44 0.70
N SER A 4 2.44 16.15 0.36
CA SER A 4 3.31 17.11 -0.35
C SER A 4 2.73 17.50 -1.72
N TRP A 5 1.96 16.60 -2.31
CA TRP A 5 1.18 16.83 -3.52
C TRP A 5 0.05 17.85 -3.36
N GLU A 6 -0.78 17.75 -2.31
CA GLU A 6 -1.87 18.71 -2.05
C GLU A 6 -1.34 20.13 -1.83
N VAL A 7 -0.20 20.26 -1.14
CA VAL A 7 0.49 21.54 -0.97
C VAL A 7 1.01 22.07 -2.31
N ARG A 8 1.58 21.19 -3.14
CA ARG A 8 2.08 21.54 -4.48
C ARG A 8 0.95 22.03 -5.39
N GLU A 9 -0.20 21.38 -5.35
CA GLU A 9 -1.32 21.69 -6.22
C GLU A 9 -2.05 22.97 -5.76
N ALA A 10 -2.16 23.20 -4.46
CA ALA A 10 -2.67 24.45 -3.90
C ALA A 10 -1.80 25.66 -4.30
N LEU A 11 -0.48 25.56 -4.15
CA LEU A 11 0.46 26.63 -4.48
C LEU A 11 0.57 26.88 -6.00
N ARG A 12 0.47 25.84 -6.82
CA ARG A 12 0.37 26.02 -8.28
C ARG A 12 -0.90 26.76 -8.69
N ARG A 13 -2.03 26.46 -8.03
CA ARG A 13 -3.32 27.10 -8.33
C ARG A 13 -3.33 28.59 -7.97
N GLU A 14 -2.52 28.99 -6.99
CA GLU A 14 -2.28 30.38 -6.59
C GLU A 14 -1.26 31.11 -7.50
N GLY A 15 -0.64 30.41 -8.47
CA GLY A 15 0.24 31.00 -9.48
C GLY A 15 1.71 31.14 -9.07
N PHE A 16 2.15 30.41 -8.03
CA PHE A 16 3.56 30.46 -7.61
C PHE A 16 4.49 29.74 -8.60
N PRO A 17 5.72 30.25 -8.82
CA PRO A 17 6.71 29.59 -9.67
C PRO A 17 7.14 28.23 -9.10
N ASP A 18 7.39 27.25 -9.98
CA ASP A 18 7.79 25.89 -9.58
C ASP A 18 9.03 25.86 -8.66
N ALA A 19 9.93 26.85 -8.75
CA ALA A 19 11.07 27.00 -7.84
C ALA A 19 10.66 27.29 -6.37
N VAL A 20 9.63 28.12 -6.18
CA VAL A 20 9.08 28.48 -4.86
C VAL A 20 8.28 27.31 -4.28
N LEU A 21 7.63 26.53 -5.15
CA LEU A 21 6.93 25.31 -4.78
C LEU A 21 7.87 24.26 -4.19
N GLU A 22 8.97 23.96 -4.89
CA GLU A 22 9.94 22.97 -4.44
C GLU A 22 10.66 23.43 -3.15
N GLU A 23 10.97 24.72 -3.03
CA GLU A 23 11.56 25.28 -1.81
C GLU A 23 10.58 25.23 -0.62
N THR A 24 9.29 25.47 -0.85
CA THR A 24 8.26 25.42 0.19
C THR A 24 8.00 23.98 0.65
N ILE A 25 7.97 23.02 -0.27
CA ILE A 25 7.82 21.60 0.07
C ILE A 25 9.04 21.10 0.83
N ALA A 26 10.25 21.46 0.40
CA ALA A 26 11.48 21.15 1.13
C ALA A 26 11.46 21.73 2.56
N LEU A 27 11.04 22.99 2.72
CA LEU A 27 10.96 23.65 4.03
C LEU A 27 9.90 23.02 4.94
N LEU A 28 8.77 22.57 4.38
CA LEU A 28 7.68 21.92 5.14
C LEU A 28 8.02 20.47 5.51
N SER A 29 8.73 19.76 4.65
CA SER A 29 9.30 18.44 4.97
C SER A 29 10.42 18.55 6.02
N GLU A 30 11.32 19.53 5.90
CA GLU A 30 12.40 19.77 6.88
C GLU A 30 11.85 20.13 8.27
N LYS A 31 10.70 20.82 8.32
CA LYS A 31 9.99 21.16 9.56
C LYS A 31 9.06 20.06 10.08
N GLY A 32 9.00 18.89 9.43
CA GLY A 32 8.19 17.74 9.87
C GLY A 32 6.68 17.90 9.65
N TYR A 33 6.24 18.89 8.87
CA TYR A 33 4.83 19.06 8.50
C TYR A 33 4.41 18.16 7.33
N LEU A 34 5.39 17.67 6.55
CA LEU A 34 5.25 16.73 5.45
C LEU A 34 6.17 15.52 5.66
N ASP A 35 5.65 14.50 6.34
CA ASP A 35 6.34 13.21 6.51
C ASP A 35 5.65 12.17 5.62
N ASP A 36 6.03 12.18 4.34
CA ASP A 36 5.49 11.26 3.33
C ASP A 36 5.83 9.79 3.69
N GLN A 37 6.87 9.54 4.49
CA GLN A 37 7.25 8.19 4.94
C GLN A 37 6.35 7.70 6.09
N ALA A 38 6.07 8.54 7.07
CA ALA A 38 5.07 8.26 8.10
C ALA A 38 3.68 8.09 7.47
N TYR A 39 3.33 8.93 6.49
CA TYR A 39 2.08 8.79 5.75
C TYR A 39 1.95 7.44 5.07
N VAL A 40 2.97 6.99 4.33
CA VAL A 40 2.98 5.68 3.68
C VAL A 40 2.77 4.56 4.70
N SER A 41 3.46 4.62 5.84
CA SER A 41 3.37 3.61 6.90
C SER A 41 1.97 3.53 7.52
N THR A 42 1.43 4.68 7.94
CA THR A 42 0.07 4.76 8.49
C THR A 42 -0.98 4.34 7.45
N TYR A 43 -0.82 4.76 6.20
CA TYR A 43 -1.75 4.43 5.12
C TYR A 43 -1.81 2.92 4.85
N VAL A 44 -0.65 2.26 4.79
CA VAL A 44 -0.57 0.80 4.63
C VAL A 44 -1.28 0.14 5.81
N GLU A 45 -0.97 0.53 7.04
CA GLU A 45 -1.56 -0.09 8.23
C GLU A 45 -3.10 0.04 8.28
N GLU A 46 -3.63 1.23 8.02
CA GLU A 46 -5.08 1.45 7.96
C GLU A 46 -5.76 0.59 6.89
N ARG A 47 -5.12 0.43 5.72
CA ARG A 47 -5.62 -0.42 4.64
C ARG A 47 -5.61 -1.88 5.05
N ARG A 48 -4.52 -2.37 5.65
CA ARG A 48 -4.43 -3.74 6.17
C ARG A 48 -5.56 -4.02 7.16
N GLN A 49 -5.89 -3.09 8.05
CA GLN A 49 -6.93 -3.31 9.06
C GLN A 49 -8.35 -3.29 8.49
N ARG A 50 -8.69 -2.32 7.61
CA ARG A 50 -10.08 -2.10 7.18
C ARG A 50 -10.47 -2.84 5.90
N ASN A 51 -9.58 -2.86 4.92
CA ASN A 51 -9.85 -3.48 3.61
C ASN A 51 -8.52 -3.86 2.96
N PRO A 52 -7.95 -5.03 3.32
CA PRO A 52 -6.63 -5.42 2.85
C PRO A 52 -6.56 -5.40 1.32
N ARG A 53 -5.51 -4.73 0.84
CA ARG A 53 -5.13 -4.62 -0.57
C ARG A 53 -3.69 -5.10 -0.68
N GLY A 54 -3.37 -5.70 -1.82
CA GLY A 54 -2.02 -6.17 -2.06
C GLY A 54 -1.05 -5.07 -2.44
N PHE A 55 0.22 -5.42 -2.51
CA PHE A 55 1.33 -4.50 -2.73
C PHE A 55 1.14 -3.63 -3.97
N PHE A 56 0.71 -4.21 -5.09
CA PHE A 56 0.54 -3.47 -6.34
C PHE A 56 -0.61 -2.46 -6.27
N ALA A 57 -1.70 -2.81 -5.60
CA ALA A 57 -2.82 -1.89 -5.39
C ALA A 57 -2.42 -0.74 -4.45
N LEU A 58 -1.75 -1.04 -3.34
CA LEU A 58 -1.26 -0.01 -2.41
C LEU A 58 -0.26 0.93 -3.10
N ARG A 59 0.68 0.39 -3.88
CA ARG A 59 1.62 1.20 -4.67
C ARG A 59 0.91 2.13 -5.65
N HIS A 60 -0.13 1.64 -6.32
CA HIS A 60 -0.94 2.47 -7.23
C HIS A 60 -1.70 3.56 -6.47
N GLU A 61 -2.37 3.20 -5.37
CA GLU A 61 -3.13 4.14 -4.54
C GLU A 61 -2.25 5.25 -3.93
N LEU A 62 -1.01 4.92 -3.52
CA LEU A 62 -0.03 5.87 -3.01
C LEU A 62 0.53 6.76 -4.13
N LYS A 63 0.74 6.20 -5.33
CA LYS A 63 1.15 6.98 -6.51
C LYS A 63 0.08 7.99 -6.92
N GLU A 64 -1.20 7.60 -6.92
CA GLU A 64 -2.33 8.51 -7.20
C GLU A 64 -2.48 9.61 -6.16
N ARG A 65 -1.98 9.38 -4.94
CA ARG A 65 -1.90 10.38 -3.85
C ARG A 65 -0.68 11.29 -3.94
N GLY A 66 0.16 11.11 -4.96
CA GLY A 66 1.32 11.94 -5.20
C GLY A 66 2.54 11.60 -4.35
N ILE A 67 2.60 10.40 -3.75
CA ILE A 67 3.82 9.92 -3.08
C ILE A 67 4.94 9.77 -4.12
N PRO A 68 6.12 10.35 -3.87
CA PRO A 68 7.21 10.35 -4.83
C PRO A 68 7.78 8.94 -5.06
N SER A 69 8.29 8.70 -6.27
CA SER A 69 8.79 7.39 -6.71
C SER A 69 9.86 6.75 -5.81
N PRO A 70 10.80 7.50 -5.19
CA PRO A 70 11.76 6.93 -4.23
C PRO A 70 11.07 6.28 -3.03
N LEU A 71 10.05 6.92 -2.44
CA LEU A 71 9.30 6.34 -1.31
C LEU A 71 8.46 5.13 -1.75
N LEU A 72 7.93 5.14 -2.97
CA LEU A 72 7.26 3.95 -3.53
C LEU A 72 8.21 2.78 -3.78
N ALA A 73 9.50 3.04 -4.02
CA ALA A 73 10.52 2.00 -4.14
C ALA A 73 10.80 1.33 -2.78
N GLU A 74 10.70 2.11 -1.70
CA GLU A 74 10.85 1.64 -0.32
C GLU A 74 9.57 1.00 0.25
N LEU A 75 8.47 0.96 -0.50
CA LEU A 75 7.21 0.39 -0.02
C LEU A 75 7.36 -1.06 0.47
N ARG A 76 8.29 -1.84 -0.09
CA ARG A 76 8.51 -3.23 0.34
C ARG A 76 9.15 -3.32 1.74
N SER A 77 9.82 -2.26 2.19
CA SER A 77 10.33 -2.16 3.57
C SER A 77 9.19 -1.93 4.56
N VAL A 78 8.15 -1.19 4.14
CA VAL A 78 6.97 -0.89 4.97
C VAL A 78 5.92 -2.00 4.90
N TYR A 79 5.73 -2.58 3.72
CA TYR A 79 4.83 -3.68 3.45
C TYR A 79 5.59 -4.87 2.85
N PRO A 80 6.32 -5.61 3.70
CA PRO A 80 7.09 -6.76 3.27
C PRO A 80 6.20 -7.91 2.81
N LEU A 81 6.79 -8.87 2.09
CA LEU A 81 6.04 -10.00 1.52
C LEU A 81 5.33 -10.81 2.62
N GLU A 82 5.97 -10.96 3.78
CA GLU A 82 5.43 -11.70 4.93
C GLU A 82 4.14 -11.06 5.46
N ALA A 83 4.12 -9.73 5.59
CA ALA A 83 2.93 -8.99 5.98
C ALA A 83 1.80 -9.09 4.94
N GLU A 84 2.17 -9.14 3.64
CA GLU A 84 1.21 -9.36 2.55
C GLU A 84 0.62 -10.78 2.58
N VAL A 85 1.43 -11.79 2.89
CA VAL A 85 1.01 -13.18 3.09
C VAL A 85 0.05 -13.31 4.27
N GLU A 86 0.34 -12.67 5.40
CA GLU A 86 -0.58 -12.62 6.56
C GLU A 86 -1.95 -12.07 6.19
N ASP A 87 -1.99 -11.01 5.38
CA ASP A 87 -3.23 -10.40 4.93
C ASP A 87 -4.01 -11.31 3.99
N VAL A 88 -3.32 -12.04 3.10
CA VAL A 88 -3.93 -13.09 2.27
C VAL A 88 -4.57 -14.17 3.15
N VAL A 89 -3.84 -14.69 4.14
CA VAL A 89 -4.35 -15.71 5.07
C VAL A 89 -5.58 -15.18 5.82
N ARG A 90 -5.53 -13.95 6.32
CA ARG A 90 -6.67 -13.32 7.00
C ARG A 90 -7.90 -13.21 6.09
N LEU A 91 -7.71 -12.86 4.83
CA LEU A 91 -8.80 -12.79 3.84
C LEU A 91 -9.38 -14.17 3.51
N LEU A 92 -8.53 -15.19 3.33
CA LEU A 92 -8.98 -16.56 3.07
C LEU A 92 -9.79 -17.11 4.26
N SER A 93 -9.33 -16.89 5.48
CA SER A 93 -10.06 -17.21 6.72
C SER A 93 -11.42 -16.50 6.77
N PHE A 94 -11.41 -15.18 6.55
CA PHE A 94 -12.63 -14.36 6.60
C PHE A 94 -13.65 -14.75 5.52
N TRP A 95 -13.19 -15.12 4.32
CA TRP A 95 -14.04 -15.59 3.24
C TRP A 95 -14.37 -17.09 3.32
N GLN A 96 -13.90 -17.79 4.34
CA GLN A 96 -14.10 -19.22 4.55
C GLN A 96 -13.71 -20.03 3.30
N ALA A 97 -12.52 -19.73 2.77
CA ALA A 97 -12.04 -20.35 1.53
C ALA A 97 -11.92 -21.87 1.68
N ARG A 98 -12.35 -22.59 0.64
CA ARG A 98 -12.18 -24.04 0.52
C ARG A 98 -11.15 -24.33 -0.55
N GLU A 99 -10.50 -25.48 -0.46
CA GLU A 99 -9.42 -25.83 -1.38
C GLU A 99 -9.91 -25.90 -2.85
N GLU A 100 -11.18 -26.31 -3.04
CA GLU A 100 -11.89 -26.33 -4.33
C GLU A 100 -12.11 -24.94 -4.96
N ASP A 101 -12.10 -23.86 -4.17
CA ASP A 101 -12.32 -22.49 -4.65
C ASP A 101 -11.03 -21.80 -5.16
N ARG A 102 -9.94 -22.56 -5.34
CA ARG A 102 -8.61 -22.04 -5.65
C ARG A 102 -8.60 -20.95 -6.71
N GLU A 103 -9.12 -21.25 -7.90
CA GLU A 103 -9.10 -20.32 -9.03
C GLU A 103 -9.92 -19.05 -8.77
N ARG A 104 -11.07 -19.19 -8.08
CA ARG A 104 -11.93 -18.07 -7.73
C ARG A 104 -11.23 -17.10 -6.78
N PHE A 105 -10.57 -17.62 -5.75
CA PHE A 105 -9.83 -16.79 -4.80
C PHE A 105 -8.54 -16.23 -5.38
N TRP A 106 -7.81 -16.99 -6.21
CA TRP A 106 -6.64 -16.48 -6.93
C TRP A 106 -7.01 -15.26 -7.77
N ARG A 107 -8.07 -15.36 -8.58
CA ARG A 107 -8.55 -14.23 -9.38
C ARG A 107 -8.92 -13.04 -8.50
N ARG A 108 -9.64 -13.29 -7.40
CA ARG A 108 -10.08 -12.24 -6.47
C ARG A 108 -8.91 -11.54 -5.76
N LEU A 109 -7.87 -12.27 -5.38
CA LEU A 109 -6.68 -11.70 -4.74
C LEU A 109 -5.84 -10.93 -5.77
N ARG A 110 -5.68 -11.45 -6.98
CA ARG A 110 -5.00 -10.73 -8.08
C ARG A 110 -5.70 -9.42 -8.42
N THR A 111 -7.03 -9.39 -8.50
CA THR A 111 -7.78 -8.14 -8.76
C THR A 111 -7.73 -7.17 -7.58
N ARG A 112 -7.33 -7.61 -6.39
CA ARG A 112 -7.03 -6.75 -5.23
C ARG A 112 -5.57 -6.32 -5.16
N GLY A 113 -4.76 -6.68 -6.15
CA GLY A 113 -3.36 -6.25 -6.30
C GLY A 113 -2.35 -7.01 -5.44
N PHE A 114 -2.70 -8.20 -4.96
CA PHE A 114 -1.75 -9.06 -4.24
C PHE A 114 -0.70 -9.66 -5.17
N ALA A 115 0.55 -9.69 -4.71
CA ALA A 115 1.64 -10.35 -5.42
C ALA A 115 1.36 -11.85 -5.57
N GLU A 116 1.72 -12.43 -6.71
CA GLU A 116 1.48 -13.86 -6.98
C GLU A 116 2.18 -14.74 -5.94
N GLU A 117 3.40 -14.38 -5.57
CA GLU A 117 4.19 -15.01 -4.49
C GLU A 117 3.44 -14.99 -3.16
N ALA A 118 2.83 -13.86 -2.80
CA ALA A 118 2.07 -13.73 -1.55
C ALA A 118 0.81 -14.59 -1.56
N ILE A 119 0.13 -14.66 -2.71
CA ILE A 119 -1.07 -15.49 -2.88
C ILE A 119 -0.70 -16.98 -2.75
N GLU A 120 0.37 -17.40 -3.42
CA GLU A 120 0.82 -18.79 -3.39
C GLU A 120 1.23 -19.22 -1.98
N TRP A 121 2.05 -18.41 -1.31
CA TRP A 121 2.49 -18.71 0.05
C TRP A 121 1.32 -18.64 1.04
N GLY A 122 0.46 -17.64 0.95
CA GLY A 122 -0.72 -17.52 1.80
C GLY A 122 -1.68 -18.71 1.64
N TRP A 123 -1.89 -19.17 0.41
CA TRP A 123 -2.69 -20.37 0.14
C TRP A 123 -2.05 -21.63 0.72
N SER A 124 -0.75 -21.81 0.48
CA SER A 124 -0.01 -22.96 1.01
C SER A 124 0.02 -22.96 2.54
N LEU A 125 0.09 -21.81 3.20
CA LEU A 125 0.03 -21.71 4.66
C LEU A 125 -1.38 -22.01 5.17
N PHE A 126 -2.40 -21.42 4.57
CA PHE A 126 -3.79 -21.58 5.02
C PHE A 126 -4.26 -23.06 4.95
N PHE A 127 -3.95 -23.77 3.87
CA PHE A 127 -4.30 -25.20 3.72
C PHE A 127 -3.20 -26.16 4.20
N GLY A 128 -1.93 -25.76 4.14
CA GLY A 128 -0.81 -26.59 4.60
C GLY A 128 -0.67 -26.67 6.12
N SER A 129 -1.20 -25.69 6.86
CA SER A 129 -1.37 -25.79 8.32
C SER A 129 -2.50 -26.75 8.74
N HIS A 130 -3.29 -27.28 7.78
CA HIS A 130 -4.31 -28.32 8.00
C HIS A 130 -3.78 -29.74 7.67
N ARG A 131 -2.50 -30.02 7.94
CA ARG A 131 -2.01 -31.41 7.92
C ARG A 131 -2.15 -32.00 9.33
N PRO A 132 -2.91 -33.10 9.51
CA PRO A 132 -3.10 -33.74 10.81
C PRO A 132 -1.81 -34.30 11.40
#